data_AF-A0A2U0S711-F1
#
_entry.id   AF-A0A2U0S711-F1
#
_cell.length_a   1.000
_cell.length_b   1.000
_cell.length_c   1.000
_cell.angle_alpha   90.00
_cell.angle_beta   90.00
_cell.angle_gamma   90.00
#
_symmetry.space_group_name_H-M   'P 1'
#
loop_
_entity.id
_entity.type
_entity.pdbx_description
1 polymer ?
#
loop_
_entity_poly.entity_id
_entity_poly.type
_entity_poly.pdbx_seq_one_letter_code
_entity_poly.pdbx_strand_id
1 'polypeptide(L)' 'VIDMGGQKIFQVTGQVTERALQGEAATVAIPEEDAQLVADQTGKSIEDAKRALEESDGDLAKAILLLQTGG' A
#
# COMPACT_ATOMS: atom_id res chain seq x y z
N VAL A 1 24.56 26.32 -1.16
CA VAL A 1 23.45 26.76 -0.27
C VAL A 1 23.79 28.16 0.19
N ILE A 2 22.87 29.11 0.06
CA ILE A 2 23.04 30.47 0.57
C ILE A 2 22.10 30.58 1.78
N ASP A 3 22.63 31.03 2.92
CA ASP A 3 21.83 31.27 4.13
C ASP A 3 21.67 32.79 4.27
N MET A 4 20.42 33.26 4.27
CA MET A 4 20.13 34.68 4.41
C MET A 4 18.92 34.84 5.33
N GLY A 5 19.14 35.44 6.51
CA GLY A 5 18.07 35.68 7.49
C GLY A 5 17.41 34.41 8.04
N GLY A 6 18.11 33.27 8.05
CA GLY A 6 17.56 31.98 8.52
C GLY A 6 16.79 31.18 7.47
N GLN A 7 16.73 31.66 6.22
CA GLN A 7 16.16 30.91 5.10
C GLN A 7 17.29 30.29 4.27
N LYS A 8 17.21 28.97 4.05
CA LYS A 8 18.17 28.21 3.23
C LYS A 8 17.71 28.18 1.78
N ILE A 9 18.51 28.77 0.90
CA ILE A 9 18.26 28.76 -0.54
C ILE A 9 19.03 27.62 -1.20
N PHE A 10 18.30 26.74 -1.88
CA PHE A 10 18.84 25.63 -2.67
C PHE A 10 18.66 25.92 -4.16
N GLN A 11 19.77 25.88 -4.90
CA GLN A 11 19.76 25.92 -6.35
C GLN A 11 19.85 24.49 -6.87
N VAL A 12 18.77 24.01 -7.49
CA VAL A 12 18.70 22.68 -8.09
C VAL A 12 18.92 22.82 -9.60
N THR A 13 19.83 22.04 -10.17
CA THR A 13 20.10 22.01 -11.63
C THR A 13 20.10 20.57 -12.08
N GLY A 14 19.30 20.24 -13.08
CA GLY A 14 19.16 18.88 -13.59
C GLY A 14 17.99 18.74 -14.55
N GLN A 15 17.79 17.53 -15.08
CA GLN A 15 16.61 17.19 -15.87
C GLN A 15 15.46 16.82 -14.94
N VAL A 16 14.30 17.44 -15.15
CA VAL A 16 13.08 17.12 -14.39
C VAL A 16 12.48 15.86 -14.97
N THR A 17 12.34 14.83 -14.14
CA THR A 17 11.55 13.65 -14.47
C THR A 17 10.42 13.53 -13.46
N GLU A 18 9.20 13.51 -13.96
CA GLU A 18 8.03 13.22 -13.14
C GLU A 18 8.00 11.71 -12.84
N ARG A 19 8.07 11.35 -11.56
CA ARG A 19 7.81 9.99 -11.10
C ARG A 19 6.50 10.06 -10.33
N ALA A 20 5.52 9.26 -10.72
CA ALA A 20 4.33 9.06 -9.91
C ALA A 20 4.79 8.74 -8.49
N LEU A 21 4.14 9.32 -7.48
CA LEU A 21 4.31 8.87 -6.11
C LEU A 21 3.95 7.38 -6.14
N GLN A 22 4.95 6.52 -6.16
CA GLN A 22 4.77 5.15 -5.70
C GLN A 22 4.49 5.32 -4.22
N GLY A 23 3.24 5.66 -3.91
CA GLY A 23 2.64 5.24 -2.67
C GLY A 23 2.98 3.77 -2.57
N GLU A 24 3.54 3.42 -1.43
CA GLU A 24 4.02 2.10 -1.09
C GLU A 24 2.86 1.10 -1.17
N ALA A 25 2.39 0.76 -2.36
CA ALA A 25 2.17 -0.62 -2.70
C ALA A 25 3.56 -1.26 -2.73
N ALA A 26 4.19 -1.35 -1.55
CA ALA A 26 4.88 -2.55 -1.21
C ALA A 26 3.85 -3.61 -1.57
N THR A 27 4.04 -4.23 -2.72
CA THR A 27 3.42 -5.50 -3.01
C THR A 27 3.96 -6.40 -1.90
N VAL A 28 3.33 -6.33 -0.73
CA VAL A 28 3.40 -7.38 0.27
C VAL A 28 3.21 -8.61 -0.59
N ALA A 29 4.19 -9.52 -0.57
CA ALA A 29 4.15 -10.69 -1.41
C ALA A 29 3.03 -11.57 -0.86
N ILE A 30 1.79 -11.22 -1.18
CA ILE A 30 0.59 -11.84 -0.67
C ILE A 30 0.52 -13.16 -1.42
N PRO A 31 0.62 -14.30 -0.72
CA PRO A 31 0.48 -15.59 -1.36
C PRO A 31 -0.88 -15.64 -2.04
N GLU A 32 -0.90 -16.09 -3.28
CA GLU A 32 -2.15 -16.21 -4.03
C GLU A 32 -3.14 -17.16 -3.32
N GLU A 33 -2.59 -18.17 -2.64
CA GLU A 33 -3.31 -19.09 -1.75
C GLU A 33 -4.03 -18.39 -0.60
N ASP A 34 -3.39 -17.42 0.04
CA ASP A 34 -3.97 -16.67 1.16
C ASP A 34 -5.11 -15.77 0.67
N ALA A 35 -4.93 -15.09 -0.46
CA ALA A 35 -5.99 -14.30 -1.09
C ALA A 35 -7.19 -15.16 -1.50
N GLN A 36 -6.95 -16.35 -2.02
CA GLN A 36 -8.00 -17.32 -2.35
C GLN A 36 -8.74 -17.78 -1.10
N LEU A 37 -8.01 -18.12 -0.03
CA LEU A 37 -8.57 -18.54 1.26
C LEU A 37 -9.46 -17.46 1.87
N VAL A 38 -9.00 -16.21 1.89
CA VAL A 38 -9.79 -15.10 2.40
C VAL A 38 -11.06 -14.92 1.56
N ALA A 39 -10.95 -14.90 0.23
CA ALA A 39 -12.11 -14.78 -0.66
C ALA A 39 -13.14 -15.89 -0.44
N ASP A 40 -12.70 -17.14 -0.29
CA ASP A 40 -13.56 -18.30 -0.05
C ASP A 40 -14.22 -18.25 1.33
N GLN A 41 -13.51 -17.81 2.37
CA GLN A 41 -14.03 -17.70 3.74
C GLN A 41 -14.97 -16.51 3.93
N THR A 42 -14.76 -15.41 3.21
CA THR A 42 -15.57 -14.19 3.32
C THR A 42 -16.65 -14.09 2.25
N GLY A 43 -16.59 -14.92 1.21
CA GLY A 43 -17.47 -14.87 0.03
C GLY A 43 -17.32 -13.58 -0.80
N LYS A 44 -16.17 -12.89 -0.69
CA LYS A 44 -15.89 -11.62 -1.38
C LYS A 44 -15.02 -11.88 -2.61
N SER A 45 -14.84 -10.87 -3.45
CA SER A 45 -13.99 -11.00 -4.64
C SER A 45 -12.52 -11.16 -4.26
N ILE A 46 -11.72 -11.78 -5.14
CA ILE A 46 -10.25 -11.89 -4.96
C ILE A 46 -9.61 -10.50 -4.87
N GLU A 47 -10.13 -9.49 -5.56
CA GLU A 47 -9.63 -8.11 -5.46
C GLU A 47 -9.86 -7.53 -4.06
N ASP A 48 -11.04 -7.75 -3.48
CA ASP A 48 -11.33 -7.31 -2.10
C ASP A 48 -10.46 -8.06 -1.08
N ALA A 49 -10.24 -9.36 -1.29
CA ALA A 49 -9.37 -10.18 -0.47
C ALA A 49 -7.91 -9.71 -0.52
N LYS A 50 -7.38 -9.42 -1.71
CA LYS A 50 -6.02 -8.87 -1.88
C LYS A 50 -5.89 -7.54 -1.17
N ARG A 51 -6.85 -6.63 -1.35
CA ARG A 51 -6.84 -5.33 -0.68
C ARG A 51 -6.93 -5.45 0.83
N ALA A 52 -7.75 -6.36 1.36
CA ALA A 52 -7.85 -6.61 2.79
C ALA A 52 -6.56 -7.21 3.38
N LEU A 53 -5.87 -8.07 2.63
CA LEU A 53 -4.58 -8.62 3.01
C LEU A 53 -3.47 -7.57 2.91
N GLU A 54 -3.51 -6.67 1.93
CA GLU A 54 -2.59 -5.52 1.85
C GLU A 54 -2.79 -4.57 3.04
N GLU A 55 -4.03 -4.22 3.38
CA GLU A 55 -4.37 -3.41 4.57
C GLU A 55 -4.04 -4.13 5.89
N SER A 56 -3.95 -5.45 5.86
CA SER A 56 -3.60 -6.29 7.00
C SER A 56 -2.12 -6.66 7.05
N ASP A 57 -1.27 -6.10 6.18
CA ASP A 57 0.16 -6.42 6.06
C ASP A 57 0.44 -7.93 5.88
N GLY A 58 -0.48 -8.64 5.21
CA GLY A 58 -0.40 -10.09 4.98
C GLY A 58 -0.97 -10.97 6.10
N ASP A 59 -1.59 -10.40 7.13
CA ASP A 59 -2.27 -11.19 8.18
C ASP A 59 -3.63 -11.73 7.68
N LEU A 60 -3.69 -13.05 7.49
CA LEU A 60 -4.87 -13.77 7.03
C LEU A 60 -6.08 -13.60 7.96
N ALA A 61 -5.88 -13.72 9.27
CA ALA A 61 -6.97 -13.67 10.23
C ALA A 61 -7.53 -12.25 10.33
N LYS A 62 -6.64 -11.26 10.35
CA LYS A 62 -7.02 -9.84 10.36
C LYS A 62 -7.79 -9.47 9.09
N ALA A 63 -7.35 -9.93 7.92
CA ALA A 63 -8.03 -9.68 6.64
C ALA A 63 -9.44 -10.31 6.58
N ILE A 64 -9.60 -11.55 7.06
CA ILE A 64 -10.93 -12.21 7.14
C ILE A 64 -11.86 -11.41 8.07
N LEU A 65 -11.36 -11.01 9.25
CA LEU A 65 -12.12 -10.20 10.20
C LEU A 65 -12.52 -8.85 9.62
N LEU A 66 -11.61 -8.20 8.88
CA LEU A 66 -11.83 -6.91 8.21
C LEU A 66 -12.99 -7.02 7.20
N LEU A 67 -12.99 -8.07 6.38
CA LEU A 67 -14.01 -8.30 5.36
C LEU A 67 -15.34 -8.83 5.90
N GLN A 68 -15.34 -9.54 7.03
CA GLN A 68 -16.57 -10.00 7.70
C GLN A 68 -17.24 -8.90 8.54
N THR A 69 -16.45 -8.00 9.15
CA THR A 69 -16.97 -6.92 10.01
C THR A 69 -17.35 -5.67 9.21
N GLY A 70 -16.69 -5.41 8.08
CA GLY A 70 -16.96 -4.25 7.21
C GLY A 70 -18.05 -4.48 6.16
N GLY A 71 -18.86 -5.54 6.29
CA GLY A 71 -19.87 -5.98 5.31
C GLY A 71 -21.29 -5.58 5.65
#